data_AF-A0A8J6Z8D4-F1
#
_entry.id   AF-A0A8J6Z8D4-F1
#
_cell.length_a   1.000
_cell.length_b   1.000
_cell.length_c   1.000
_cell.angle_alpha   90.00
_cell.angle_beta   90.00
_cell.angle_gamma   90.00
#
_symmetry.space_group_name_H-M   'P 1'
#
loop_
_entity.id
_entity.type
_entity.pdbx_description
1 polymer ?
#
loop_
_entity_poly.entity_id
_entity_poly.type
_entity_poly.pdbx_seq_one_letter_code
_entity_poly.pdbx_strand_id
1 'polypeptide(L)'
;MADSSVSYKCPNCGAPLSFQPGKKTVTCEYCDTEFEVSAIEELFRDKQETAARAAEAQEAKWATDDAGSEWSIDEAKTLHAFTCSSCGAELVCDENTMATECVYCGNPTMIPKRFDGMLKPDYVIPFKKTKADAVAALKEFYKGHLLLPSNFTANNRVEAIQPMYVPFWLFDSKISAEAAFRAAKIRTYTSGNDVVTETRIYNCRRAAKMSFERIPVDGSKKMEDAYMESIEPFNYGELVPFSAAYLTGYLADKYDVTAETCATRADKRVENSAVDVLRSSVEGFDECELEDAAVVKDVGKVSYAMVPVWILTTRYNDKPYTFMMNGQTGKVVGSLPYDSTKALLYPALCSLVLIPVLYFVLSMMME
;
A
#
# COMPACT_ATOMS: atom_id res chain seq x y z
N MET A 1 11.07 -11.08 6.95
CA MET A 1 11.88 -10.48 8.03
C MET A 1 13.22 -11.16 7.98
N ALA A 2 14.28 -10.43 7.61
CA ALA A 2 15.63 -10.96 7.65
C ALA A 2 15.96 -11.30 9.12
N ASP A 3 16.45 -12.50 9.37
CA ASP A 3 16.82 -12.96 10.70
C ASP A 3 18.11 -12.22 11.11
N SER A 4 18.09 -11.48 12.21
CA SER A 4 19.29 -10.77 12.72
C SER A 4 20.29 -11.75 13.37
N SER A 5 20.04 -13.05 13.24
CA SER A 5 20.84 -14.12 13.80
C SER A 5 21.04 -15.22 12.75
N VAL A 6 22.24 -15.79 12.70
CA VAL A 6 22.55 -16.89 11.78
C VAL A 6 22.37 -18.22 12.49
N SER A 7 21.39 -19.00 12.04
CA SER A 7 21.27 -20.40 12.41
C SER A 7 22.13 -21.25 11.48
N TYR A 8 23.19 -21.85 12.02
CA TYR A 8 24.05 -22.80 11.30
C TYR A 8 23.32 -24.12 11.08
N LYS A 9 23.08 -24.47 9.81
CA LYS A 9 22.38 -25.68 9.39
C LYS A 9 23.29 -26.60 8.60
N CYS A 10 23.10 -27.91 8.74
CA CYS A 10 23.84 -28.91 8.01
C CYS A 10 23.57 -28.79 6.50
N PRO A 11 24.60 -28.64 5.64
CA PRO A 11 24.42 -28.59 4.19
C PRO A 11 23.80 -29.87 3.59
N ASN A 12 23.95 -31.01 4.27
CA ASN A 12 23.49 -32.31 3.78
C ASN A 12 22.01 -32.58 4.14
N CYS A 13 21.61 -32.33 5.39
CA CYS A 13 20.26 -32.69 5.88
C CYS A 13 19.42 -31.52 6.41
N GLY A 14 19.98 -30.30 6.48
CA GLY A 14 19.27 -29.10 6.95
C GLY A 14 19.06 -28.99 8.46
N ALA A 15 19.51 -29.98 9.25
CA ALA A 15 19.41 -29.97 10.70
C ALA A 15 20.32 -28.91 11.35
N PRO A 16 19.97 -28.35 12.53
CA PRO A 16 20.83 -27.40 13.23
C PRO A 16 22.16 -28.05 13.64
N LEU A 17 23.26 -27.31 13.51
CA LEU A 17 24.59 -27.76 13.92
C LEU A 17 24.92 -27.24 15.33
N SER A 18 25.44 -28.11 16.18
CA SER A 18 25.94 -27.81 17.53
C SER A 18 27.47 -27.90 17.55
N PHE A 19 28.15 -26.89 18.10
CA PHE A 19 29.60 -26.91 18.24
C PHE A 19 30.01 -27.41 19.63
N GLN A 20 30.94 -28.38 19.68
CA GLN A 20 31.55 -28.83 20.93
C GLN A 20 32.86 -28.07 21.18
N PRO A 21 33.00 -27.39 22.34
CA PRO A 21 34.22 -26.64 22.66
C PRO A 21 35.50 -27.49 22.53
N GLY A 22 36.49 -27.00 21.77
CA GLY A 22 37.80 -27.62 21.61
C GLY A 22 37.98 -28.55 20.40
N LYS A 23 36.93 -28.82 19.60
CA LYS A 23 37.04 -29.57 18.34
C LYS A 23 37.23 -28.64 17.13
N LYS A 24 37.96 -29.09 16.11
CA LYS A 24 38.11 -28.38 14.81
C LYS A 24 37.07 -28.80 13.76
N THR A 25 36.26 -29.80 14.10
CA THR A 25 35.22 -30.37 13.24
C THR A 25 33.86 -30.30 13.94
N VAL A 26 32.81 -30.13 13.14
CA VAL A 26 31.41 -30.16 13.53
C VAL A 26 30.79 -31.42 12.92
N THR A 27 30.26 -32.29 13.77
CA THR A 27 29.53 -33.49 13.34
C THR A 27 28.04 -33.23 13.43
N CYS A 28 27.30 -33.48 12.34
CA CYS A 28 25.85 -33.36 12.37
C CYS A 28 25.22 -34.57 13.07
N GLU A 29 24.48 -34.35 14.16
CA GLU A 29 23.82 -35.39 14.96
C GLU A 29 22.71 -36.18 14.21
N TYR A 30 22.31 -35.72 13.02
CA TYR A 30 21.22 -36.31 12.25
C TYR A 30 21.67 -37.13 11.03
N CYS A 31 22.82 -36.81 10.45
CA CYS A 31 23.32 -37.46 9.23
C CYS A 31 24.78 -37.90 9.33
N ASP A 32 25.38 -37.79 10.52
CA ASP A 32 26.75 -38.19 10.85
C ASP A 32 27.83 -37.60 9.93
N THR A 33 27.50 -36.58 9.15
CA THR A 33 28.45 -35.93 8.24
C THR A 33 29.34 -35.00 9.06
N GLU A 34 30.65 -35.15 8.91
CA GLU A 34 31.65 -34.29 9.54
C GLU A 34 32.04 -33.14 8.61
N PHE A 35 32.05 -31.94 9.16
CA PHE A 35 32.46 -30.73 8.46
C PHE A 35 33.60 -30.05 9.22
N GLU A 36 34.57 -29.49 8.50
CA GLU A 36 35.53 -28.57 9.14
C GLU A 36 34.84 -27.25 9.49
N VAL A 37 35.20 -26.69 10.65
CA VAL A 37 34.63 -25.41 11.13
C VAL A 37 34.88 -24.29 10.13
N SER A 38 36.10 -24.22 9.55
CA SER A 38 36.45 -23.24 8.51
C SER A 38 35.56 -23.31 7.28
N ALA A 39 35.19 -24.53 6.84
CA ALA A 39 34.32 -24.74 5.69
C ALA A 39 32.87 -24.29 5.99
N ILE A 40 32.38 -24.54 7.21
CA ILE A 40 31.07 -24.05 7.67
C ILE A 40 31.09 -22.52 7.81
N GLU A 41 32.12 -21.94 8.42
CA GLU A 41 32.26 -20.49 8.53
C GLU A 41 32.30 -19.82 7.15
N GLU A 42 32.99 -20.40 6.17
CA GLU A 42 33.00 -19.91 4.80
C GLU A 42 31.62 -20.03 4.12
N LEU A 43 30.90 -21.13 4.33
CA LEU A 43 29.53 -21.33 3.83
C LEU A 43 28.52 -20.34 4.42
N PHE A 44 28.71 -19.92 5.67
CA PHE A 44 27.77 -19.07 6.41
C PHE A 44 28.24 -17.62 6.58
N ARG A 45 29.46 -17.27 6.12
CA ARG A 45 30.02 -15.93 6.17
C ARG A 45 29.08 -14.89 5.60
N ASP A 46 28.57 -15.17 4.40
CA ASP A 46 27.65 -14.26 3.71
C ASP A 46 26.36 -14.08 4.51
N LYS A 47 25.82 -15.14 5.13
CA LYS A 47 24.65 -15.04 6.01
C LYS A 47 24.94 -14.24 7.27
N GLN A 48 26.16 -14.33 7.82
CA GLN A 48 26.58 -13.52 8.97
C GLN A 48 26.71 -12.06 8.60
N GLU A 49 27.28 -11.74 7.44
CA GLU A 49 27.36 -10.37 6.94
C GLU A 49 25.96 -9.79 6.68
N THR A 50 25.07 -10.57 6.05
CA THR A 50 23.65 -10.21 5.86
C THR A 50 22.94 -9.97 7.19
N ALA A 51 23.12 -10.86 8.18
CA ALA A 51 22.51 -10.73 9.51
C ALA A 51 23.06 -9.53 10.30
N ALA A 52 24.37 -9.27 10.22
CA ALA A 52 25.01 -8.11 10.84
C ALA A 52 24.47 -6.80 10.23
N ARG A 53 24.37 -6.74 8.90
CA ARG A 53 23.76 -5.61 8.18
C ARG A 53 22.27 -5.45 8.50
N ALA A 54 21.53 -6.54 8.65
CA ALA A 54 20.13 -6.49 9.08
C ALA A 54 19.98 -5.94 10.51
N ALA A 55 20.93 -6.25 11.40
CA ALA A 55 20.99 -5.65 12.73
C ALA A 55 21.29 -4.14 12.66
N GLU A 56 22.24 -3.71 11.83
CA GLU A 56 22.53 -2.29 11.59
C GLU A 56 21.31 -1.54 11.02
N ALA A 57 20.55 -2.18 10.11
CA ALA A 57 19.35 -1.60 9.52
C ALA A 57 18.24 -1.33 10.55
N GLN A 58 18.17 -2.11 11.63
CA GLN A 58 17.22 -1.88 12.74
C GLN A 58 17.58 -0.64 13.58
N GLU A 59 18.85 -0.22 13.57
CA GLU A 59 19.31 0.97 14.31
C GLU A 59 19.06 2.26 13.51
N ALA A 60 19.03 2.20 12.18
CA ALA A 60 18.75 3.34 11.33
C ALA A 60 17.30 3.83 11.49
N LYS A 61 17.12 4.96 12.17
CA LYS A 61 15.80 5.58 12.37
C LYS A 61 15.54 6.66 11.32
N TRP A 62 14.26 6.87 11.05
CA TRP A 62 13.78 8.01 10.27
C TRP A 62 13.90 9.29 11.09
N ALA A 63 14.37 10.38 10.49
CA ALA A 63 14.39 11.70 11.10
C ALA A 63 12.99 12.32 11.02
N THR A 64 12.13 11.96 11.98
CA THR A 64 10.73 12.40 12.04
C THR A 64 10.56 13.80 12.62
N ASP A 65 11.52 14.26 13.42
CA ASP A 65 11.51 15.59 14.06
C ASP A 65 11.54 16.74 13.03
N ASP A 66 12.03 16.48 11.82
CA ASP A 66 12.13 17.45 10.72
C ASP A 66 10.85 17.53 9.86
N ALA A 67 9.83 16.72 10.15
CA ALA A 67 8.64 16.63 9.33
C ALA A 67 7.61 17.71 9.68
N GLY A 68 7.29 18.59 8.74
CA GLY A 68 6.39 19.72 8.94
C GLY A 68 7.00 20.84 9.78
N SER A 69 6.29 21.97 9.86
CA SER A 69 6.70 23.12 10.66
C SER A 69 5.63 23.53 11.66
N GLU A 70 5.98 24.36 12.63
CA GLU A 70 4.96 25.00 13.47
C GLU A 70 4.18 26.05 12.66
N TRP A 71 2.91 26.23 13.00
CA TRP A 71 2.12 27.34 12.47
C TRP A 71 2.48 28.63 13.18
N SER A 72 2.51 29.73 12.42
CA SER A 72 2.55 31.04 13.06
C SER A 72 1.23 31.29 13.82
N ILE A 73 1.30 32.09 14.89
CA ILE A 73 0.14 32.43 15.73
C ILE A 73 -0.99 33.04 14.90
N ASP A 74 -0.67 33.83 13.87
CA ASP A 74 -1.66 34.51 13.05
C ASP A 74 -2.27 33.60 11.99
N GLU A 75 -1.49 32.73 11.33
CA GLU A 75 -2.05 31.71 10.43
C GLU A 75 -2.96 30.75 11.19
N ALA A 76 -2.57 30.29 12.38
CA ALA A 76 -3.36 29.37 13.19
C ALA A 76 -4.71 29.95 13.64
N LYS A 77 -4.84 31.28 13.78
CA LYS A 77 -6.10 31.95 14.13
C LYS A 77 -7.11 31.95 12.97
N THR A 78 -6.62 31.94 11.73
CA THR A 78 -7.45 31.93 10.52
C THR A 78 -7.99 30.54 10.16
N LEU A 79 -7.56 29.52 10.91
CA LEU A 79 -8.00 28.14 10.72
C LEU A 79 -9.06 27.76 11.75
N HIS A 80 -10.03 26.98 11.30
CA HIS A 80 -11.04 26.35 12.13
C HIS A 80 -10.91 24.85 12.06
N ALA A 81 -11.07 24.19 13.21
CA ALA A 81 -11.18 22.75 13.29
C ALA A 81 -12.64 22.37 13.56
N PHE A 82 -13.07 21.22 13.06
CA PHE A 82 -14.39 20.68 13.28
C PHE A 82 -14.28 19.22 13.66
N THR A 83 -14.97 18.81 14.72
CA THR A 83 -15.04 17.42 15.14
C THR A 83 -16.43 16.86 14.82
N CYS A 84 -16.48 15.73 14.10
CA CYS A 84 -17.74 15.05 13.84
C CYS A 84 -18.24 14.35 15.11
N SER A 85 -19.48 14.61 15.53
CA SER A 85 -20.07 13.98 16.72
C SER A 85 -20.38 12.49 16.56
N SER A 86 -20.45 11.99 15.32
CA SER A 86 -20.80 10.59 15.02
C SER A 86 -19.58 9.70 14.83
N CYS A 87 -18.59 10.13 14.04
CA CYS A 87 -17.40 9.32 13.75
C CYS A 87 -16.12 9.82 14.42
N GLY A 88 -16.13 11.01 15.03
CA GLY A 88 -14.96 11.59 15.71
C GLY A 88 -13.88 12.14 14.78
N ALA A 89 -14.13 12.25 13.46
CA ALA A 89 -13.16 12.83 12.53
C ALA A 89 -12.89 14.30 12.87
N GLU A 90 -11.62 14.71 12.83
CA GLU A 90 -11.18 16.10 12.99
C GLU A 90 -10.80 16.67 11.61
N LEU A 91 -11.59 17.62 11.12
CA LEU A 91 -11.35 18.31 9.85
C LEU A 91 -10.91 19.75 10.13
N VAL A 92 -10.05 20.28 9.28
CA VAL A 92 -9.53 21.65 9.33
C VAL A 92 -9.95 22.38 8.05
N CYS A 93 -10.33 23.64 8.16
CA CYS A 93 -10.58 24.49 6.99
C CYS A 93 -10.28 25.96 7.31
N ASP A 94 -10.33 26.80 6.28
CA ASP A 94 -10.21 28.24 6.46
C ASP A 94 -11.46 28.86 7.11
N GLU A 95 -11.31 30.11 7.56
CA GLU A 95 -12.36 30.89 8.23
C GLU A 95 -13.67 31.03 7.42
N ASN A 96 -13.58 30.99 6.08
CA ASN A 96 -14.73 31.19 5.19
C ASN A 96 -15.40 29.87 4.76
N THR A 97 -14.79 28.72 5.07
CA THR A 97 -15.36 27.42 4.76
C THR A 97 -16.08 26.87 5.98
N MET A 98 -17.30 26.37 5.77
CA MET A 98 -18.05 25.64 6.79
C MET A 98 -18.26 24.20 6.33
N ALA A 99 -17.77 23.25 7.12
CA ALA A 99 -18.13 21.85 6.95
C ALA A 99 -19.58 21.63 7.43
N THR A 100 -20.53 21.71 6.50
CA THR A 100 -21.96 21.46 6.81
C THR A 100 -22.29 19.97 6.99
N GLU A 101 -21.39 19.09 6.53
CA GLU A 101 -21.48 17.64 6.70
C GLU A 101 -20.10 17.00 6.76
N CYS A 102 -20.02 15.86 7.44
CA CYS A 102 -18.80 15.07 7.56
C CYS A 102 -18.53 14.26 6.28
N VAL A 103 -17.38 14.52 5.65
CA VAL A 103 -16.86 13.79 4.47
C VAL A 103 -16.79 12.27 4.64
N TYR A 104 -16.57 11.79 5.87
CA TYR A 104 -16.35 10.36 6.15
C TYR A 104 -17.63 9.56 6.37
N CYS A 105 -18.66 10.16 6.99
CA CYS A 105 -19.85 9.41 7.40
C CYS A 105 -21.18 10.04 6.95
N GLY A 106 -21.13 11.25 6.34
CA GLY A 106 -22.29 12.00 5.88
C GLY A 106 -23.15 12.59 7.02
N ASN A 107 -22.63 12.67 8.24
CA ASN A 107 -23.35 13.28 9.37
C ASN A 107 -23.31 14.83 9.26
N PRO A 108 -24.46 15.53 9.29
CA PRO A 108 -24.50 17.00 9.23
C PRO A 108 -24.00 17.69 10.51
N THR A 109 -23.87 16.98 11.62
CA THR A 109 -23.49 17.57 12.90
C THR A 109 -21.97 17.62 13.07
N MET A 110 -21.37 18.73 12.67
CA MET A 110 -19.97 19.08 12.90
C MET A 110 -19.86 20.08 14.05
N ILE A 111 -19.02 19.79 15.03
CA ILE A 111 -18.82 20.65 16.22
C ILE A 111 -17.59 21.54 15.97
N PRO A 112 -17.73 22.87 15.93
CA PRO A 112 -16.59 23.76 15.76
C PRO A 112 -15.68 23.72 16.99
N LYS A 113 -14.37 23.67 16.73
CA LYS A 113 -13.30 23.67 17.72
C LYS A 113 -12.21 24.65 17.27
N ARG A 114 -11.51 25.24 18.24
CA ARG A 114 -10.31 26.03 17.94
C ARG A 114 -9.22 25.09 17.42
N PHE A 115 -8.54 25.49 16.35
CA PHE A 115 -7.37 24.79 15.84
C PHE A 115 -6.26 24.79 16.91
N ASP A 116 -5.79 23.60 17.34
CA ASP A 116 -5.02 23.42 18.58
C ASP A 116 -3.72 22.60 18.47
N GLY A 117 -3.06 22.56 17.31
CA GLY A 117 -1.70 22.03 17.22
C GLY A 117 -1.54 20.85 16.27
N MET A 118 -1.79 21.10 14.99
CA MET A 118 -1.35 20.24 13.90
C MET A 118 -0.06 20.81 13.32
N LEU A 119 0.88 19.99 12.87
CA LEU A 119 2.01 20.48 12.09
C LEU A 119 1.53 21.12 10.78
N LYS A 120 2.18 22.19 10.37
CA LYS A 120 2.02 22.80 9.05
C LYS A 120 2.70 21.87 8.03
N PRO A 121 2.02 21.48 6.94
CA PRO A 121 2.65 20.71 5.87
C PRO A 121 3.85 21.46 5.28
N ASP A 122 4.85 20.71 4.86
CA ASP A 122 5.96 21.23 4.05
C ASP A 122 5.52 21.43 2.60
N TYR A 123 4.70 20.49 2.10
CA TYR A 123 4.30 20.43 0.70
C TYR A 123 2.80 20.17 0.51
N VAL A 124 2.32 20.48 -0.69
CA VAL A 124 0.98 20.14 -1.15
C VAL A 124 1.01 19.77 -2.62
N ILE A 125 0.16 18.83 -3.03
CA ILE A 125 -0.15 18.61 -4.45
C ILE A 125 -1.41 19.43 -4.78
N PRO A 126 -1.35 20.44 -5.66
CA PRO A 126 -2.52 21.24 -6.00
C PRO A 126 -3.62 20.41 -6.70
N PHE A 127 -4.89 20.76 -6.46
CA PHE A 127 -5.99 20.21 -7.25
C PHE A 127 -5.82 20.57 -8.73
N LYS A 128 -5.95 19.57 -9.61
CA LYS A 128 -6.04 19.75 -11.06
C LYS A 128 -7.44 19.48 -11.60
N LYS A 129 -8.15 18.53 -10.99
CA LYS A 129 -9.52 18.15 -11.34
C LYS A 129 -10.49 19.05 -10.59
N THR A 130 -11.47 19.57 -11.33
CA THR A 130 -12.51 20.44 -10.80
C THR A 130 -13.64 19.65 -10.17
N LYS A 131 -14.54 20.34 -9.46
CA LYS A 131 -15.78 19.73 -8.94
C LYS A 131 -16.62 19.14 -10.07
N ALA A 132 -16.67 19.78 -11.23
CA ALA A 132 -17.42 19.30 -12.39
C ALA A 132 -16.85 17.98 -12.91
N ASP A 133 -15.52 17.83 -12.95
CA ASP A 133 -14.86 16.58 -13.34
C ASP A 133 -15.19 15.46 -12.35
N ALA A 134 -15.16 15.75 -11.05
CA ALA A 134 -15.49 14.78 -9.99
C ALA A 134 -16.95 14.30 -10.08
N VAL A 135 -17.87 15.23 -10.35
CA VAL A 135 -19.28 14.93 -10.60
C VAL A 135 -19.46 14.07 -11.86
N ALA A 136 -18.73 14.37 -12.93
CA ALA A 136 -18.78 13.57 -14.16
C ALA A 136 -18.25 12.15 -13.94
N ALA A 137 -17.12 12.02 -13.23
CA ALA A 137 -16.52 10.75 -12.89
C ALA A 137 -17.43 9.90 -12.00
N LEU A 138 -18.11 10.52 -11.02
CA LEU A 138 -19.10 9.86 -10.18
C LEU A 138 -20.31 9.35 -10.98
N LYS A 139 -20.83 10.16 -11.91
CA LYS A 139 -21.92 9.75 -12.81
C LYS A 139 -21.52 8.58 -13.69
N GLU A 140 -20.28 8.58 -14.18
CA GLU A 140 -19.74 7.47 -14.96
C GLU A 140 -19.58 6.21 -14.09
N PHE A 141 -19.10 6.37 -12.87
CA PHE A 141 -18.92 5.28 -11.91
C PHE A 141 -20.24 4.55 -11.58
N TYR A 142 -21.39 5.21 -11.69
CA TYR A 142 -22.69 4.54 -11.49
C TYR A 142 -23.24 3.79 -12.70
N LYS A 143 -22.66 3.95 -13.89
CA LYS A 143 -23.14 3.28 -15.10
C LYS A 143 -22.76 1.80 -15.12
N GLY A 144 -23.55 0.98 -15.81
CA GLY A 144 -23.24 -0.44 -16.04
C GLY A 144 -23.53 -1.37 -14.85
N HIS A 145 -23.97 -0.85 -13.69
CA HIS A 145 -24.27 -1.67 -12.52
C HIS A 145 -25.75 -2.09 -12.47
N LEU A 146 -26.06 -3.27 -13.01
CA LEU A 146 -27.42 -3.82 -13.03
C LEU A 146 -28.03 -3.98 -11.61
N LEU A 147 -27.20 -4.37 -10.64
CA LEU A 147 -27.62 -4.62 -9.26
C LEU A 147 -27.69 -3.35 -8.40
N LEU A 148 -27.35 -2.17 -8.93
CA LEU A 148 -27.40 -0.93 -8.17
C LEU A 148 -28.87 -0.55 -7.89
N PRO A 149 -29.26 -0.30 -6.63
CA PRO A 149 -30.59 0.23 -6.31
C PRO A 149 -30.84 1.57 -7.00
N SER A 150 -32.00 1.72 -7.63
CA SER A 150 -32.37 2.94 -8.38
C SER A 150 -32.63 4.13 -7.47
N ASN A 151 -33.12 3.89 -6.25
CA ASN A 151 -33.29 4.89 -5.20
C ASN A 151 -31.94 5.42 -4.67
N PHE A 152 -30.86 4.63 -4.73
CA PHE A 152 -29.53 5.09 -4.34
C PHE A 152 -29.02 6.18 -5.28
N THR A 153 -29.15 5.98 -6.60
CA THR A 153 -28.73 6.99 -7.60
C THR A 153 -29.67 8.19 -7.66
N ALA A 154 -30.99 7.97 -7.50
CA ALA A 154 -31.99 9.04 -7.54
C ALA A 154 -31.91 10.01 -6.35
N ASN A 155 -31.57 9.53 -5.16
CA ASN A 155 -31.43 10.36 -3.96
C ASN A 155 -30.01 10.89 -3.76
N ASN A 156 -29.09 10.60 -4.68
CA ASN A 156 -27.70 10.95 -4.46
C ASN A 156 -27.48 12.45 -4.59
N ARG A 157 -26.90 13.06 -3.56
CA ARG A 157 -26.52 14.47 -3.55
C ARG A 157 -25.19 14.62 -4.28
N VAL A 158 -25.21 14.46 -5.59
CA VAL A 158 -24.02 14.56 -6.44
C VAL A 158 -23.31 15.91 -6.27
N GLU A 159 -24.07 16.97 -5.97
CA GLU A 159 -23.53 18.31 -5.67
C GLU A 159 -22.82 18.41 -4.31
N ALA A 160 -23.02 17.44 -3.43
CA ALA A 160 -22.39 17.37 -2.12
C ALA A 160 -20.99 16.74 -2.16
N ILE A 161 -20.44 16.48 -3.35
CA ILE A 161 -19.03 16.07 -3.45
C ILE A 161 -18.13 17.19 -2.91
N GLN A 162 -17.28 16.85 -1.95
CA GLN A 162 -16.42 17.79 -1.23
C GLN A 162 -14.97 17.56 -1.63
N PRO A 163 -14.18 18.63 -1.79
CA PRO A 163 -12.76 18.47 -1.98
C PRO A 163 -12.05 18.45 -0.62
N MET A 164 -11.10 17.55 -0.47
CA MET A 164 -10.36 17.32 0.76
C MET A 164 -8.87 17.14 0.51
N TYR A 165 -8.05 17.71 1.37
CA TYR A 165 -6.63 17.43 1.48
C TYR A 165 -6.38 16.34 2.52
N VAL A 166 -5.72 15.27 2.11
CA VAL A 166 -5.37 14.12 2.98
C VAL A 166 -3.91 14.23 3.40
N PRO A 167 -3.58 14.05 4.69
CA PRO A 167 -2.21 14.11 5.20
C PRO A 167 -1.40 12.87 4.78
N PHE A 168 -0.18 13.10 4.31
CA PHE A 168 0.80 12.06 3.98
C PHE A 168 2.17 12.39 4.56
N TRP A 169 2.82 11.37 5.10
CA TRP A 169 4.24 11.38 5.40
C TRP A 169 5.00 10.87 4.18
N LEU A 170 6.00 11.65 3.76
CA LEU A 170 6.87 11.32 2.63
C LEU A 170 8.24 10.94 3.18
N PHE A 171 8.65 9.70 2.91
CA PHE A 171 9.92 9.15 3.39
C PHE A 171 10.95 9.12 2.25
N ASP A 172 12.09 9.77 2.50
CA ASP A 172 13.24 9.80 1.59
C ASP A 172 14.40 9.03 2.22
N SER A 173 14.91 7.99 1.55
CA SER A 173 16.09 7.28 2.03
C SER A 173 16.94 6.69 0.91
N LYS A 174 18.24 6.68 1.16
CA LYS A 174 19.20 5.93 0.37
C LYS A 174 19.36 4.55 1.01
N ILE A 175 19.36 3.53 0.17
CA ILE A 175 19.49 2.16 0.64
C ILE A 175 20.64 1.43 -0.07
N SER A 176 21.20 0.47 0.64
CA SER A 176 22.06 -0.58 0.09
C SER A 176 21.32 -1.90 0.24
N ALA A 177 20.98 -2.53 -0.88
CA ALA A 177 20.24 -3.77 -0.91
C ALA A 177 21.08 -4.88 -1.55
N GLU A 178 21.01 -6.07 -0.98
CA GLU A 178 21.62 -7.28 -1.50
C GLU A 178 20.59 -8.41 -1.44
N ALA A 179 20.50 -9.20 -2.51
CA ALA A 179 19.59 -10.32 -2.59
C ALA A 179 20.25 -11.50 -3.31
N ALA A 180 19.97 -12.69 -2.77
CA ALA A 180 20.31 -13.97 -3.36
C ALA A 180 19.06 -14.61 -3.94
N PHE A 181 19.15 -15.03 -5.20
CA PHE A 181 18.08 -15.67 -5.94
C PHE A 181 18.52 -17.04 -6.43
N ARG A 182 17.61 -17.99 -6.34
CA ARG A 182 17.71 -19.28 -7.03
C ARG A 182 16.98 -19.17 -8.35
N ALA A 183 17.73 -19.19 -9.44
CA ALA A 183 17.18 -19.12 -10.78
C ALA A 183 17.26 -20.48 -11.46
N ALA A 184 16.27 -20.83 -12.28
CA ALA A 184 16.25 -22.09 -13.00
C ALA A 184 16.08 -21.86 -14.51
N LYS A 185 16.82 -22.65 -15.30
CA LYS A 185 16.62 -22.77 -16.73
C LYS A 185 16.12 -24.16 -17.04
N ILE A 186 14.91 -24.26 -17.58
CA ILE A 186 14.19 -25.50 -17.82
C ILE A 186 14.20 -25.79 -19.31
N ARG A 187 14.69 -26.96 -19.67
CA ARG A 187 14.68 -27.44 -21.06
C ARG A 187 14.01 -28.80 -21.12
N THR A 188 12.89 -28.88 -21.82
CA THR A 188 12.23 -30.16 -22.13
C THR A 188 12.60 -30.59 -23.54
N TYR A 189 13.06 -31.83 -23.69
CA TYR A 189 13.36 -32.43 -24.99
C TYR A 189 13.07 -33.93 -25.00
N THR A 190 12.75 -34.47 -26.18
CA THR A 190 12.54 -35.91 -26.36
C THR A 190 13.86 -36.59 -26.65
N SER A 191 14.15 -37.68 -25.94
CA SER A 191 15.33 -38.51 -26.15
C SER A 191 14.89 -39.97 -26.28
N GLY A 192 14.78 -40.46 -27.51
CA GLY A 192 14.21 -41.78 -27.79
C GLY A 192 12.70 -41.80 -27.54
N ASN A 193 12.23 -42.68 -26.65
CA ASN A 193 10.82 -42.76 -26.23
C ASN A 193 10.52 -41.92 -24.97
N ASP A 194 11.52 -41.31 -24.35
CA ASP A 194 11.37 -40.58 -23.11
C ASP A 194 11.29 -39.06 -23.35
N VAL A 195 10.43 -38.39 -22.58
CA VAL A 195 10.43 -36.92 -22.47
C VAL A 195 11.27 -36.55 -21.26
N VAL A 196 12.41 -35.90 -21.52
CA VAL A 196 13.37 -35.50 -20.48
C VAL A 196 13.21 -34.01 -20.22
N THR A 197 13.07 -33.64 -18.95
CA THR A 197 13.12 -32.25 -18.49
C THR A 197 14.42 -32.03 -17.74
N GLU A 198 15.33 -31.26 -18.34
CA GLU A 198 16.58 -30.83 -17.73
C GLU A 198 16.36 -29.48 -17.04
N THR A 199 16.56 -29.43 -15.72
CA THR A 199 16.51 -28.20 -14.93
C THR A 199 17.91 -27.83 -14.47
N ARG A 200 18.44 -26.70 -14.96
CA ARG A 200 19.72 -26.14 -14.50
C ARG A 200 19.47 -25.06 -13.47
N ILE A 201 20.01 -25.23 -12.28
CA ILE A 201 19.86 -24.32 -11.15
C ILE A 201 21.09 -23.41 -11.08
N TYR A 202 20.85 -22.11 -10.90
CA TYR A 202 21.85 -21.06 -10.81
C TYR A 202 21.63 -20.23 -9.55
N ASN A 203 22.71 -19.94 -8.84
CA ASN A 203 22.68 -19.03 -7.71
C ASN A 203 23.05 -17.63 -8.22
N CYS A 204 22.08 -16.73 -8.24
CA CYS A 204 22.25 -15.36 -8.70
C CYS A 204 22.33 -14.42 -7.50
N ARG A 205 23.41 -13.66 -7.40
CA ARG A 205 23.52 -12.58 -6.41
C ARG A 205 23.41 -11.23 -7.09
N ARG A 206 22.71 -10.32 -6.44
CA ARG A 206 22.55 -8.93 -6.87
C ARG A 206 22.74 -8.02 -5.68
N ALA A 207 23.54 -6.97 -5.87
CA ALA A 207 23.72 -5.91 -4.90
C ALA A 207 23.58 -4.57 -5.62
N ALA A 208 22.89 -3.63 -5.00
CA ALA A 208 22.71 -2.30 -5.56
C ALA A 208 22.59 -1.25 -4.46
N LYS A 209 22.98 -0.03 -4.80
CA LYS A 209 22.64 1.17 -4.04
C LYS A 209 21.51 1.88 -4.76
N MET A 210 20.44 2.18 -4.04
CA MET A 210 19.24 2.81 -4.58
C MET A 210 18.90 4.05 -3.76
N SER A 211 18.17 4.98 -4.36
CA SER A 211 17.62 6.14 -3.66
C SER A 211 16.13 6.13 -3.89
N PHE A 212 15.38 6.08 -2.79
CA PHE A 212 13.93 6.19 -2.80
C PHE A 212 13.56 7.58 -2.32
N GLU A 213 12.73 8.24 -3.11
CA GLU A 213 12.24 9.58 -2.83
C GLU A 213 10.72 9.55 -2.74
N ARG A 214 10.18 10.26 -1.75
CA ARG A 214 8.78 10.56 -1.53
C ARG A 214 7.91 9.32 -1.41
N ILE A 215 8.40 8.30 -0.69
CA ILE A 215 7.60 7.11 -0.39
C ILE A 215 6.41 7.55 0.46
N PRO A 216 5.18 7.45 -0.07
CA PRO A 216 4.04 8.01 0.62
C PRO A 216 3.50 7.02 1.65
N VAL A 217 3.11 7.53 2.81
CA VAL A 217 2.27 6.81 3.78
C VAL A 217 1.22 7.78 4.30
N ASP A 218 -0.05 7.40 4.27
CA ASP A 218 -1.13 8.23 4.78
C ASP A 218 -1.00 8.41 6.31
N GLY A 219 -1.38 9.59 6.78
CA GLY A 219 -1.33 9.96 8.20
C GLY A 219 -2.68 9.84 8.91
N SER A 220 -3.65 9.12 8.36
CA SER A 220 -5.05 9.15 8.80
C SER A 220 -5.67 7.76 8.96
N LYS A 221 -5.97 7.34 10.19
CA LYS A 221 -6.67 6.08 10.48
C LYS A 221 -8.11 6.08 9.97
N LYS A 222 -8.71 7.25 9.82
CA LYS A 222 -10.09 7.39 9.32
C LYS A 222 -10.18 7.13 7.84
N MET A 223 -9.09 7.38 7.14
CA MET A 223 -8.97 7.08 5.74
C MET A 223 -8.49 5.64 5.59
N GLU A 224 -9.38 4.74 5.14
CA GLU A 224 -8.99 3.35 4.93
C GLU A 224 -7.94 3.23 3.81
N ASP A 225 -6.80 2.59 4.12
CA ASP A 225 -5.67 2.39 3.20
C ASP A 225 -6.12 1.85 1.83
N ALA A 226 -7.07 0.90 1.83
CA ALA A 226 -7.55 0.27 0.60
C ALA A 226 -8.17 1.28 -0.38
N TYR A 227 -8.86 2.31 0.13
CA TYR A 227 -9.41 3.38 -0.72
C TYR A 227 -8.28 4.28 -1.24
N MET A 228 -7.34 4.67 -0.37
CA MET A 228 -6.25 5.57 -0.75
C MET A 228 -5.29 4.94 -1.76
N GLU A 229 -4.88 3.69 -1.53
CA GLU A 229 -4.04 2.93 -2.45
C GLU A 229 -4.76 2.67 -3.79
N SER A 230 -6.09 2.56 -3.78
CA SER A 230 -6.87 2.40 -5.01
C SER A 230 -6.86 3.64 -5.89
N ILE A 231 -6.73 4.85 -5.33
CA ILE A 231 -6.68 6.11 -6.07
C ILE A 231 -5.25 6.58 -6.40
N GLU A 232 -4.22 5.87 -5.92
CA GLU A 232 -2.83 6.03 -6.36
C GLU A 232 -2.64 5.57 -7.82
N PRO A 233 -1.63 6.07 -8.56
CA PRO A 233 -0.55 6.94 -8.09
C PRO A 233 -0.92 8.43 -8.10
N PHE A 234 -0.41 9.16 -7.10
CA PHE A 234 -0.24 10.61 -7.20
C PHE A 234 1.11 10.92 -7.84
N ASN A 235 1.18 11.98 -8.63
CA ASN A 235 2.45 12.50 -9.14
C ASN A 235 3.07 13.42 -8.10
N TYR A 236 3.88 12.83 -7.20
CA TYR A 236 4.65 13.55 -6.20
C TYR A 236 5.73 14.46 -6.81
N GLY A 237 6.05 14.34 -8.11
CA GLY A 237 6.92 15.28 -8.83
C GLY A 237 6.37 16.70 -8.89
N GLU A 238 5.06 16.87 -8.69
CA GLU A 238 4.35 18.16 -8.75
C GLU A 238 4.05 18.74 -7.37
N LEU A 239 4.72 18.26 -6.32
CA LEU A 239 4.67 18.88 -5.00
C LEU A 239 5.17 20.33 -5.07
N VAL A 240 4.40 21.24 -4.46
CA VAL A 240 4.78 22.63 -4.27
C VAL A 240 4.87 22.94 -2.77
N PRO A 241 5.68 23.92 -2.34
CA PRO A 241 5.70 24.36 -0.95
C PRO A 241 4.30 24.73 -0.47
N PHE A 242 3.95 24.28 0.73
CA PHE A 242 2.63 24.53 1.29
C PHE A 242 2.37 26.02 1.54
N SER A 243 1.14 26.44 1.26
CA SER A 243 0.60 27.74 1.62
C SER A 243 -0.82 27.56 2.12
N ALA A 244 -1.22 28.29 3.17
CA ALA A 244 -2.57 28.24 3.71
C ALA A 244 -3.64 28.62 2.66
N ALA A 245 -3.27 29.37 1.61
CA ALA A 245 -4.15 29.70 0.50
C ALA A 245 -4.69 28.47 -0.26
N TYR A 246 -4.00 27.32 -0.20
CA TYR A 246 -4.51 26.08 -0.79
C TYR A 246 -5.69 25.50 0.00
N LEU A 247 -5.87 25.87 1.27
CA LEU A 247 -7.01 25.41 2.07
C LEU A 247 -8.29 26.23 1.84
N THR A 248 -8.22 27.35 1.12
CA THR A 248 -9.38 28.21 0.88
C THR A 248 -10.46 27.49 0.07
N GLY A 249 -11.61 27.23 0.71
CA GLY A 249 -12.71 26.47 0.08
C GLY A 249 -12.53 24.95 0.10
N TYR A 250 -11.49 24.46 0.78
CA TYR A 250 -11.13 23.04 0.86
C TYR A 250 -11.13 22.56 2.30
N LEU A 251 -11.57 21.31 2.51
CA LEU A 251 -11.38 20.64 3.79
C LEU A 251 -9.98 20.03 3.83
N ALA A 252 -9.37 19.95 5.00
CA ALA A 252 -8.14 19.20 5.23
C ALA A 252 -8.36 18.25 6.40
N ASP A 253 -7.90 17.03 6.25
CA ASP A 253 -7.93 16.06 7.33
C ASP A 253 -6.74 16.27 8.26
N LYS A 254 -7.00 16.22 9.56
CA LYS A 254 -5.95 16.29 10.57
C LYS A 254 -5.34 14.90 10.73
N TYR A 255 -4.00 14.81 10.63
CA TYR A 255 -3.32 13.53 10.85
C TYR A 255 -3.55 13.03 12.28
N ASP A 256 -3.78 11.73 12.43
CA ASP A 256 -3.93 11.02 13.71
C ASP A 256 -2.98 9.82 13.83
N VAL A 257 -2.14 9.61 12.81
CA VAL A 257 -1.00 8.70 12.78
C VAL A 257 0.29 9.50 12.66
N THR A 258 1.23 9.29 13.58
CA THR A 258 2.52 9.99 13.58
C THR A 258 3.48 9.36 12.57
N ALA A 259 4.47 10.13 12.14
CA ALA A 259 5.52 9.65 11.23
C ALA A 259 6.26 8.42 11.76
N GLU A 260 6.49 8.32 13.08
CA GLU A 260 7.14 7.15 13.71
C GLU A 260 6.29 5.89 13.58
N THR A 261 4.97 6.03 13.65
CA THR A 261 4.05 4.90 13.48
C THR A 261 4.02 4.46 12.01
N CYS A 262 4.08 5.43 11.08
CA CYS A 262 4.12 5.18 9.64
C CYS A 262 5.46 4.60 9.15
N ALA A 263 6.57 4.82 9.89
CA ALA A 263 7.91 4.35 9.55
C ALA A 263 7.98 2.85 9.20
N THR A 264 7.32 2.01 10.00
CA THR A 264 7.31 0.54 9.77
C THR A 264 6.67 0.18 8.42
N ARG A 265 5.67 0.94 7.99
CA ARG A 265 5.01 0.74 6.70
C ARG A 265 5.90 1.24 5.55
N ALA A 266 6.54 2.39 5.72
CA ALA A 266 7.52 2.89 4.76
C ALA A 266 8.65 1.89 4.56
N ASP A 267 9.19 1.30 5.64
CA ASP A 267 10.24 0.29 5.60
C ASP A 267 9.81 -0.92 4.76
N LYS A 268 8.61 -1.47 4.99
CA LYS A 268 8.08 -2.57 4.16
C LYS A 268 7.95 -2.20 2.68
N ARG A 269 7.49 -0.99 2.37
CA ARG A 269 7.38 -0.51 0.99
C ARG A 269 8.77 -0.42 0.33
N VAL A 270 9.76 0.09 1.05
CA VAL A 270 11.18 0.18 0.59
C VAL A 270 11.75 -1.22 0.37
N GLU A 271 11.63 -2.11 1.35
CA GLU A 271 12.17 -3.47 1.30
C GLU A 271 11.62 -4.25 0.10
N ASN A 272 10.29 -4.26 -0.05
CA ASN A 272 9.64 -4.96 -1.16
C ASN A 272 10.07 -4.37 -2.51
N SER A 273 10.07 -3.04 -2.63
CA SER A 273 10.46 -2.38 -3.89
C SER A 273 11.93 -2.63 -4.23
N ALA A 274 12.82 -2.60 -3.24
CA ALA A 274 14.24 -2.86 -3.44
C ALA A 274 14.48 -4.30 -3.93
N VAL A 275 13.82 -5.28 -3.29
CA VAL A 275 13.90 -6.69 -3.67
C VAL A 275 13.33 -6.90 -5.06
N ASP A 276 12.20 -6.26 -5.40
CA ASP A 276 11.60 -6.36 -6.74
C ASP A 276 12.51 -5.78 -7.82
N VAL A 277 13.17 -4.65 -7.57
CA VAL A 277 14.16 -4.09 -8.51
C VAL A 277 15.35 -5.04 -8.67
N LEU A 278 15.89 -5.60 -7.58
CA LEU A 278 16.98 -6.58 -7.67
C LEU A 278 16.54 -7.85 -8.44
N ARG A 279 15.33 -8.34 -8.19
CA ARG A 279 14.74 -9.50 -8.88
C ARG A 279 14.59 -9.25 -10.37
N SER A 280 14.11 -8.06 -10.75
CA SER A 280 13.93 -7.68 -12.15
C SER A 280 15.24 -7.67 -12.96
N SER A 281 16.39 -7.50 -12.28
CA SER A 281 17.73 -7.57 -12.91
C SER A 281 18.25 -9.00 -13.12
N VAL A 282 17.51 -10.03 -12.68
CA VAL A 282 17.82 -11.44 -12.92
C VAL A 282 17.10 -11.90 -14.19
N GLU A 283 17.72 -11.58 -15.33
CA GLU A 283 17.17 -11.90 -16.65
C GLU A 283 17.73 -13.22 -17.21
N GLY A 284 16.99 -13.85 -18.14
CA GLY A 284 17.45 -15.02 -18.91
C GLY A 284 17.16 -16.40 -18.30
N PHE A 285 16.28 -16.46 -17.30
CA PHE A 285 15.85 -17.67 -16.59
C PHE A 285 14.33 -17.84 -16.67
N ASP A 286 13.85 -19.08 -16.56
CA ASP A 286 12.42 -19.42 -16.63
C ASP A 286 11.73 -19.24 -15.27
N GLU A 287 12.46 -19.52 -14.19
CA GLU A 287 12.02 -19.34 -12.81
C GLU A 287 13.08 -18.59 -12.01
N CYS A 288 12.65 -17.76 -11.06
CA CYS A 288 13.52 -17.02 -10.16
C CYS A 288 12.85 -16.89 -8.80
N GLU A 289 13.42 -17.52 -7.78
CA GLU A 289 12.94 -17.50 -6.39
C GLU A 289 13.90 -16.72 -5.51
N LEU A 290 13.37 -15.95 -4.56
CA LEU A 290 14.18 -15.26 -3.56
C LEU A 290 14.59 -16.26 -2.47
N GLU A 291 15.89 -16.39 -2.21
CA GLU A 291 16.39 -17.18 -1.09
C GLU A 291 16.65 -16.32 0.15
N ASP A 292 17.30 -15.17 -0.05
CA ASP A 292 17.68 -14.27 1.04
C ASP A 292 17.79 -12.83 0.53
N ALA A 293 17.52 -11.86 1.41
CA ALA A 293 17.70 -10.44 1.13
C ALA A 293 18.03 -9.66 2.40
N ALA A 294 19.00 -8.74 2.27
CA ALA A 294 19.26 -7.68 3.24
C ALA A 294 19.06 -6.33 2.57
N VAL A 295 18.31 -5.46 3.26
CA VAL A 295 18.13 -4.06 2.87
C VAL A 295 18.57 -3.22 4.06
N VAL A 296 19.64 -2.44 3.85
CA VAL A 296 20.15 -1.47 4.83
C VAL A 296 19.78 -0.09 4.34
N LYS A 297 19.06 0.66 5.16
CA LYS A 297 18.72 2.06 4.89
C LYS A 297 19.66 2.99 5.64
N ASP A 298 20.02 4.09 4.99
CA ASP A 298 20.61 5.24 5.67
C ASP A 298 19.51 5.98 6.44
N VAL A 299 19.91 6.82 7.40
CA VAL A 299 19.00 7.75 8.09
C VAL A 299 18.27 8.57 7.03
N GLY A 300 16.95 8.38 6.97
CA GLY A 300 16.09 8.99 5.96
C GLY A 300 15.38 10.23 6.49
N LYS A 301 15.11 11.17 5.60
CA LYS A 301 14.34 12.38 5.91
C LYS A 301 12.85 12.07 5.81
N VAL A 302 12.05 12.66 6.69
CA VAL A 302 10.59 12.66 6.59
C VAL A 302 10.11 14.07 6.28
N SER A 303 9.17 14.20 5.36
CA SER A 303 8.48 15.46 5.08
C SER A 303 6.98 15.27 5.20
N TYR A 304 6.25 16.32 5.58
CA TYR A 304 4.80 16.29 5.68
C TYR A 304 4.16 16.91 4.44
N ALA A 305 3.26 16.19 3.78
CA ALA A 305 2.58 16.64 2.58
C ALA A 305 1.06 16.46 2.66
N MET A 306 0.33 17.24 1.85
CA MET A 306 -1.10 17.06 1.65
C MET A 306 -1.41 16.73 0.19
N VAL A 307 -2.27 15.72 -0.03
CA VAL A 307 -2.69 15.29 -1.39
C VAL A 307 -4.18 15.56 -1.65
N PRO A 308 -4.58 15.89 -2.89
CA PRO A 308 -5.92 16.33 -3.21
C PRO A 308 -6.84 15.13 -3.50
N VAL A 309 -7.95 15.03 -2.80
CA VAL A 309 -8.96 13.97 -2.96
C VAL A 309 -10.35 14.60 -3.03
N TRP A 310 -11.15 14.19 -4.02
CA TRP A 310 -12.59 14.43 -4.01
C TRP A 310 -13.27 13.27 -3.31
N ILE A 311 -14.13 13.57 -2.35
CA ILE A 311 -14.82 12.57 -1.54
C ILE A 311 -16.32 12.85 -1.49
N LEU A 312 -17.12 11.79 -1.58
CA LEU A 312 -18.55 11.83 -1.32
C LEU A 312 -18.93 10.58 -0.53
N THR A 313 -19.58 10.76 0.61
CA THR A 313 -20.14 9.66 1.39
C THR A 313 -21.66 9.76 1.42
N THR A 314 -22.32 8.75 0.85
CA THR A 314 -23.78 8.65 0.80
C THR A 314 -24.26 7.57 1.76
N ARG A 315 -25.19 7.90 2.66
CA ARG A 315 -25.81 6.91 3.56
C ARG A 315 -26.96 6.19 2.86
N TYR A 316 -26.94 4.87 2.89
CA TYR A 316 -28.01 4.01 2.37
C TYR A 316 -28.27 2.85 3.33
N ASN A 317 -29.52 2.71 3.80
CA ASN A 317 -29.92 1.74 4.84
C ASN A 317 -28.96 1.77 6.05
N ASP A 318 -28.69 2.98 6.55
CA ASP A 318 -27.78 3.27 7.66
C ASP A 318 -26.30 2.89 7.48
N LYS A 319 -25.90 2.46 6.28
CA LYS A 319 -24.51 2.17 5.94
C LYS A 319 -23.92 3.30 5.08
N PRO A 320 -22.69 3.77 5.38
CA PRO A 320 -21.99 4.72 4.53
C PRO A 320 -21.44 4.01 3.29
N TYR A 321 -21.61 4.65 2.13
CA TYR A 321 -20.99 4.25 0.87
C TYR A 321 -20.17 5.43 0.36
N THR A 322 -18.87 5.22 0.24
CA THR A 322 -17.92 6.29 -0.05
C THR A 322 -17.41 6.15 -1.48
N PHE A 323 -17.39 7.27 -2.19
CA PHE A 323 -16.72 7.46 -3.46
C PHE A 323 -15.54 8.41 -3.25
N MET A 324 -14.40 8.06 -3.84
CA MET A 324 -13.22 8.90 -3.86
C MET A 324 -12.67 9.03 -5.27
N MET A 325 -12.14 10.21 -5.57
CA MET A 325 -11.40 10.47 -6.80
C MET A 325 -10.12 11.22 -6.50
N ASN A 326 -9.01 10.76 -7.07
CA ASN A 326 -7.75 11.48 -7.07
C ASN A 326 -7.93 12.86 -7.73
N GLY A 327 -7.70 13.93 -6.97
CA GLY A 327 -7.87 15.31 -7.42
C GLY A 327 -6.84 15.80 -8.43
N GLN A 328 -5.81 15.00 -8.70
CA GLN A 328 -4.78 15.26 -9.70
C GLN A 328 -5.00 14.42 -10.97
N THR A 329 -5.13 13.10 -10.82
CA THR A 329 -5.19 12.15 -11.97
C THR A 329 -6.61 11.86 -12.43
N GLY A 330 -7.60 11.94 -11.54
CA GLY A 330 -8.98 11.55 -11.81
C GLY A 330 -9.27 10.05 -11.63
N LYS A 331 -8.32 9.25 -11.12
CA LYS A 331 -8.56 7.85 -10.79
C LYS A 331 -9.61 7.75 -9.68
N VAL A 332 -10.59 6.85 -9.85
CA VAL A 332 -11.75 6.71 -8.94
C VAL A 332 -11.75 5.37 -8.23
N VAL A 333 -12.35 5.36 -7.04
CA VAL A 333 -12.75 4.17 -6.31
C VAL A 333 -14.07 4.46 -5.60
N GLY A 334 -14.87 3.44 -5.34
CA GLY A 334 -16.03 3.62 -4.48
C GLY A 334 -16.69 2.30 -4.10
N SER A 335 -17.46 2.34 -3.04
CA SER A 335 -18.36 1.25 -2.67
C SER A 335 -19.79 1.56 -3.14
N LEU A 336 -20.49 0.53 -3.60
CA LEU A 336 -21.88 0.62 -4.06
C LEU A 336 -22.74 -0.38 -3.29
N PRO A 337 -23.98 -0.01 -2.89
CA PRO A 337 -24.94 -0.99 -2.41
C PRO A 337 -25.39 -1.88 -3.57
N TYR A 338 -25.74 -3.12 -3.26
CA TYR A 338 -26.43 -3.99 -4.18
C TYR A 338 -27.88 -4.19 -3.73
N ASP A 339 -28.77 -4.36 -4.71
CA ASP A 339 -30.18 -4.66 -4.52
C ASP A 339 -30.36 -6.17 -4.43
N SER A 340 -30.63 -6.68 -3.22
CA SER A 340 -30.86 -8.11 -2.98
C SER A 340 -32.01 -8.69 -3.79
N THR A 341 -33.04 -7.88 -4.10
CA THR A 341 -34.19 -8.32 -4.89
C THR A 341 -33.78 -8.50 -6.35
N LYS A 342 -33.06 -7.55 -6.93
CA LYS A 342 -32.50 -7.71 -8.29
C LYS A 342 -31.50 -8.85 -8.36
N ALA A 343 -30.66 -9.01 -7.34
CA ALA A 343 -29.66 -10.07 -7.26
C ALA A 343 -30.29 -11.47 -7.25
N LEU A 344 -31.49 -11.63 -6.71
CA LEU A 344 -32.24 -12.88 -6.78
C LEU A 344 -33.04 -13.02 -8.09
N LEU A 345 -33.70 -11.95 -8.54
CA LEU A 345 -34.60 -11.99 -9.69
C LEU A 345 -33.89 -12.19 -11.02
N TYR A 346 -32.75 -11.52 -11.26
CA TYR A 346 -32.04 -11.61 -12.53
C TYR A 346 -31.52 -13.03 -12.85
N PRO A 347 -30.81 -13.73 -11.95
CA PRO A 347 -30.43 -15.11 -12.21
C PRO A 347 -31.64 -16.05 -12.27
N ALA A 348 -32.69 -15.81 -11.49
CA ALA A 348 -33.92 -16.62 -11.55
C ALA A 348 -34.61 -16.52 -12.92
N LEU A 349 -34.73 -15.30 -13.47
CA LEU A 349 -35.30 -15.06 -14.79
C LEU A 349 -34.44 -15.69 -15.90
N CYS A 350 -33.11 -15.55 -15.82
CA CYS A 350 -32.20 -16.18 -16.77
C CYS A 350 -32.32 -17.72 -16.71
N SER A 351 -32.40 -18.29 -15.51
CA SER A 351 -32.53 -19.73 -15.30
C SER A 351 -33.85 -20.26 -15.87
N LEU A 352 -34.95 -19.52 -15.70
CA LEU A 352 -36.27 -19.88 -16.22
C LEU A 352 -36.28 -19.99 -17.75
N VAL A 353 -35.46 -19.21 -18.46
CA VAL A 353 -35.32 -19.28 -19.92
C VAL A 353 -34.25 -20.29 -20.36
N LEU A 354 -33.10 -20.34 -19.69
CA LEU A 354 -31.98 -21.19 -20.09
C LEU A 354 -32.23 -22.67 -19.81
N ILE A 355 -32.92 -23.02 -18.71
CA ILE A 355 -33.17 -24.43 -18.35
C ILE A 355 -34.04 -25.15 -19.41
N PRO A 356 -35.18 -24.60 -19.88
CA PRO A 356 -35.95 -25.21 -20.96
C PRO A 356 -35.19 -25.32 -22.29
N VAL A 357 -34.40 -24.29 -22.64
CA VAL A 357 -33.59 -24.30 -23.87
C VAL A 357 -32.51 -25.38 -23.79
N LEU A 358 -31.79 -25.47 -22.68
CA LEU A 358 -30.77 -26.48 -22.45
C LEU A 358 -31.38 -27.89 -22.48
N TYR A 359 -32.54 -28.07 -21.84
CA TYR A 359 -33.28 -29.33 -21.86
C TYR A 359 -33.66 -29.74 -23.29
N PHE A 360 -34.17 -28.81 -24.10
CA PHE A 360 -34.53 -29.07 -25.49
C PHE A 360 -33.31 -29.45 -26.34
N VAL A 361 -32.19 -28.72 -26.21
CA VAL A 361 -30.94 -29.02 -26.93
C VAL A 361 -30.38 -30.39 -26.53
N LEU A 362 -30.34 -30.71 -25.23
CA LEU A 362 -29.90 -32.01 -24.74
C LEU A 362 -30.81 -33.13 -25.23
N SER A 363 -32.13 -32.91 -25.24
CA SER A 363 -33.08 -33.87 -25.79
C SER A 363 -32.82 -34.15 -27.27
N MET A 364 -32.53 -33.13 -28.08
CA MET A 364 -32.19 -33.30 -29.50
C MET A 364 -30.82 -33.96 -29.74
N MET A 365 -29.89 -33.93 -28.78
CA MET A 365 -28.59 -34.60 -28.90
C MET A 365 -28.62 -36.06 -28.44
N MET A 366 -29.64 -36.46 -27.67
CA MET A 366 -29.82 -37.82 -27.17
C MET A 366 -30.74 -38.68 -28.06
N GLU A 367 -31.47 -38.05 -28.98
CA GLU A 367 -32.12 -38.69 -30.14
C GLU A 367 -31.13 -38.80 -31.31
#